data_AF-A0A7H4PYS3-F1
#
_entry.id   AF-A0A7H4PYS3-F1
#
_cell.length_a   1.000
_cell.length_b   1.000
_cell.length_c   1.000
_cell.angle_alpha   90.00
_cell.angle_beta   90.00
_cell.angle_gamma   90.00
#
_symmetry.space_group_name_H-M   'P 1'
#
loop_
_entity.id
_entity.type
_entity.pdbx_description
1 polymer ?
#
loop_
_entity_poly.entity_id
_entity_poly.type
_entity_poly.pdbx_seq_one_letter_code
_entity_poly.pdbx_strand_id
1 'polypeptide(L)'
;MKTLMIKDLSHTEQLDGSAMRAVRGGYVFPTNNYFNFSPITVDTSKHVYADQSIASLMSVQVSTGDGSAFLNNVTSNVNPSIDAKNTINVS
;
A
#
# COMPACT_ATOMS: atom_id res chain seq x y z
N MET A 1 -49.87 -25.36 -53.82
CA MET A 1 -48.46 -25.53 -53.41
C MET A 1 -47.64 -25.82 -54.65
N LYS A 2 -46.59 -25.04 -54.94
CA LYS A 2 -45.72 -25.20 -56.12
C LYS A 2 -44.35 -25.64 -55.61
N THR A 3 -44.02 -26.92 -55.78
CA THR A 3 -42.74 -27.48 -55.35
C THR A 3 -41.63 -26.98 -56.28
N LEU A 4 -40.61 -26.32 -55.72
CA LEU A 4 -39.40 -25.97 -56.45
C LEU A 4 -38.62 -27.27 -56.70
N MET A 5 -38.79 -27.85 -57.88
CA MET A 5 -37.99 -28.99 -58.31
C MET A 5 -36.61 -28.47 -58.74
N ILE A 6 -35.57 -28.81 -57.98
CA ILE A 6 -34.19 -28.49 -58.33
C ILE A 6 -33.85 -29.28 -59.60
N LYS A 7 -33.68 -28.57 -60.71
CA LYS A 7 -33.60 -29.16 -62.04
C LYS A 7 -32.23 -29.80 -62.33
N ASP A 8 -31.20 -29.41 -61.58
CA ASP A 8 -29.83 -29.94 -61.69
C ASP A 8 -29.22 -30.11 -60.29
N LEU A 9 -29.54 -31.21 -59.60
CA LEU A 9 -28.85 -31.62 -58.37
C LEU A 9 -27.60 -32.48 -58.68
N SER A 10 -27.41 -32.84 -59.96
CA SER A 10 -26.37 -33.78 -60.42
C SER A 10 -25.10 -33.13 -60.98
N HIS A 11 -24.90 -31.82 -60.81
CA HIS A 11 -23.58 -31.24 -61.07
C HIS A 11 -22.61 -31.63 -59.94
N THR A 12 -21.89 -32.73 -60.15
CA THR A 12 -20.74 -33.11 -59.34
C THR A 12 -19.55 -32.21 -59.69
N GLU A 13 -19.61 -30.94 -59.33
CA GLU A 13 -18.42 -30.09 -59.34
C GLU A 13 -17.50 -30.55 -58.20
N GLN A 14 -16.24 -30.86 -58.54
CA GLN A 14 -15.22 -31.13 -57.53
C GLN A 14 -14.94 -29.82 -56.79
N LEU A 15 -15.58 -29.64 -55.64
CA LEU A 15 -15.27 -28.56 -54.73
C LEU A 15 -13.84 -28.77 -54.20
N ASP A 16 -12.93 -27.85 -54.55
CA ASP A 16 -11.59 -27.81 -53.98
C ASP A 16 -11.66 -27.68 -52.45
N GLY A 17 -10.62 -28.16 -51.76
CA GLY A 17 -10.53 -28.19 -50.30
C GLY A 17 -10.78 -26.83 -49.65
N SER A 18 -10.44 -25.73 -50.32
CA SER A 18 -10.76 -24.37 -49.89
C SER A 18 -12.26 -24.09 -49.84
N ALA A 19 -12.99 -24.44 -50.90
CA ALA A 19 -14.45 -24.28 -50.96
C ALA A 19 -15.15 -25.19 -49.93
N MET A 20 -14.62 -26.41 -49.73
CA MET A 20 -15.12 -27.34 -48.70
C MET A 20 -14.91 -26.82 -47.26
N ARG A 21 -13.99 -25.89 -47.01
CA ARG A 21 -13.83 -25.23 -45.70
C ARG A 21 -14.89 -24.16 -45.46
N ALA A 22 -15.30 -23.44 -46.50
CA ALA A 22 -16.37 -22.44 -46.41
C ALA A 22 -17.73 -23.10 -46.09
N VAL A 23 -18.03 -24.25 -46.71
CA VAL A 23 -19.25 -25.05 -46.42
C VAL A 23 -19.31 -25.49 -44.96
N ARG A 24 -18.16 -25.75 -44.32
CA ARG A 24 -18.06 -26.24 -42.93
C ARG A 24 -17.91 -25.12 -41.88
N GLY A 25 -18.10 -23.85 -42.26
CA GLY A 25 -18.07 -22.72 -41.34
C GLY A 25 -16.71 -22.05 -41.13
N GLY A 26 -15.69 -22.38 -41.95
CA GLY A 26 -14.39 -21.73 -41.91
C GLY A 26 -13.61 -21.96 -40.60
N TYR A 27 -12.46 -21.30 -40.48
CA TYR A 27 -11.67 -21.31 -39.24
C TYR A 27 -12.23 -20.25 -38.28
N VAL A 28 -13.06 -20.68 -37.34
CA VAL A 28 -13.46 -19.83 -36.21
C VAL A 28 -12.33 -19.89 -35.18
N PHE A 29 -11.39 -18.95 -35.25
CA PHE A 29 -10.53 -18.62 -34.11
C PHE A 29 -11.27 -17.57 -33.28
N PRO A 30 -11.88 -17.92 -32.12
CA PRO A 30 -12.37 -16.91 -31.22
C PRO A 30 -11.18 -16.10 -30.68
N THR A 31 -11.26 -14.82 -30.99
CA THR A 31 -10.34 -13.72 -30.73
C THR A 31 -10.27 -13.35 -29.25
N ASN A 32 -9.13 -12.81 -28.83
CA ASN A 32 -8.93 -11.97 -27.64
C ASN A 32 -9.02 -12.64 -26.26
N ASN A 33 -7.89 -13.18 -25.80
CA ASN A 33 -7.60 -13.26 -24.36
C ASN A 33 -6.50 -12.25 -24.01
N TYR A 34 -6.86 -10.96 -24.00
CA TYR A 34 -6.05 -9.95 -23.32
C TYR A 34 -6.25 -10.15 -21.81
N PHE A 35 -5.37 -10.94 -21.17
CA PHE A 35 -5.29 -10.95 -19.71
C PHE A 35 -4.77 -9.59 -19.24
N ASN A 36 -5.69 -8.75 -18.76
CA ASN A 36 -5.36 -7.47 -18.16
C ASN A 36 -4.99 -7.71 -16.69
N PHE A 37 -3.72 -7.99 -16.41
CA PHE A 37 -3.21 -7.97 -15.04
C PHE A 37 -3.00 -6.51 -14.65
N SER A 38 -4.03 -5.89 -14.08
CA SER A 38 -3.85 -4.60 -13.40
C SER A 38 -2.76 -4.78 -12.33
N PRO A 39 -1.77 -3.89 -12.24
CA PRO A 39 -0.70 -4.04 -11.25
C PRO A 39 -1.30 -4.01 -9.84
N ILE A 40 -1.09 -5.09 -9.08
CA ILE A 40 -1.38 -5.14 -7.64
C ILE A 40 -0.23 -4.43 -6.94
N THR A 41 -0.49 -3.20 -6.47
CA THR A 41 0.45 -2.47 -5.62
C THR A 41 0.22 -2.86 -4.16
N VAL A 42 1.22 -3.48 -3.52
CA VAL A 42 1.22 -3.73 -2.07
C VAL A 42 2.02 -2.64 -1.40
N ASP A 43 1.38 -1.87 -0.54
CA ASP A 43 2.06 -0.87 0.29
C ASP A 43 2.82 -1.57 1.42
N THR A 44 4.15 -1.45 1.39
CA THR A 44 5.06 -2.01 2.41
C THR A 44 5.55 -0.96 3.40
N SER A 45 4.95 0.24 3.37
CA SER A 45 5.34 1.35 4.22
C SER A 45 5.08 1.03 5.70
N LYS A 46 6.12 1.11 6.52
CA LYS A 46 5.99 1.09 7.99
C LYS A 46 5.63 2.50 8.46
N HIS A 47 4.35 2.78 8.61
CA HIS A 47 3.90 4.06 9.14
C HIS A 47 3.91 4.06 10.67
N VAL A 48 4.61 5.02 11.27
CA VAL A 48 4.57 5.29 12.70
C VAL A 48 4.00 6.68 12.90
N TYR A 49 2.80 6.72 13.45
CA TYR A 49 2.15 7.94 13.90
C TYR A 49 2.27 7.99 15.43
N ALA A 50 3.07 8.92 15.95
CA ALA A 50 3.29 9.05 17.38
C ALA A 50 3.33 10.52 17.78
N ASP A 51 2.47 10.89 18.73
CA ASP A 51 2.53 12.16 19.42
C ASP A 51 3.34 11.98 20.70
N GLN A 52 4.38 12.81 20.88
CA GLN A 52 5.22 12.76 22.06
C GLN A 52 5.25 14.13 22.76
N SER A 53 4.60 14.20 23.93
CA SER A 53 4.58 15.40 24.77
C SER A 53 5.30 15.14 26.09
N ILE A 54 6.21 16.04 26.48
CA ILE A 54 6.84 16.06 27.81
C ILE A 54 6.46 17.36 28.50
N ALA A 55 5.98 17.24 29.74
CA ALA A 55 5.82 18.36 30.66
C ALA A 55 6.66 18.06 31.91
N SER A 56 7.72 18.84 32.11
CA SER A 56 8.59 18.75 33.28
C SER A 56 8.50 20.02 34.11
N LEU A 57 8.36 19.87 35.43
CA LEU A 57 8.37 20.96 36.39
C LEU A 57 9.44 20.67 37.43
N MET A 58 10.34 21.64 37.67
CA MET A 58 11.31 21.60 38.74
C MET A 58 11.03 22.73 39.72
N SER A 59 10.86 22.40 41.00
CA SER A 59 10.75 23.38 42.07
C SER A 59 11.84 23.11 43.08
N VAL A 60 12.78 24.05 43.22
CA VAL A 60 13.93 23.95 44.12
C VAL A 60 13.89 25.13 45.07
N GLN A 61 13.79 24.84 46.37
CA GLN A 61 13.81 25.83 47.44
C GLN A 61 15.03 25.56 48.31
N VAL A 62 15.82 26.61 48.55
CA VAL A 62 17.08 26.53 49.28
C VAL A 62 17.07 27.65 50.31
N SER A 63 17.01 27.29 51.60
CA SER A 63 17.20 28.23 52.71
C SER A 63 18.55 27.94 53.35
N THR A 64 19.41 28.94 53.45
CA THR A 64 20.79 28.76 53.90
C THR A 64 21.24 29.97 54.69
N GLY A 65 21.71 29.72 55.90
CA GLY A 65 22.09 30.79 56.82
C GLY A 65 20.90 31.60 57.36
N ASP A 66 19.68 31.06 57.29
CA ASP A 66 18.50 31.74 57.82
C ASP A 66 18.52 31.75 59.36
N GLY A 67 18.17 32.90 59.95
CA GLY A 67 18.05 33.09 61.40
C GLY A 67 19.35 33.07 62.22
N SER A 68 20.55 33.21 61.62
CA SER A 68 21.81 33.08 62.38
C SER A 68 22.72 34.31 62.29
N ALA A 69 23.23 34.75 63.45
CA ALA A 69 23.99 36.01 63.62
C ALA A 69 25.52 35.87 63.48
N PHE A 70 26.07 34.65 63.51
CA PHE A 70 27.52 34.39 63.41
C PHE A 70 27.83 33.13 62.60
N LEU A 71 27.34 33.08 61.36
CA LEU A 71 27.68 31.99 60.42
C LEU A 71 29.04 32.28 59.80
N ASN A 72 29.93 31.29 59.83
CA ASN A 72 31.15 31.28 59.02
C ASN A 72 31.14 30.01 58.15
N ASN A 73 31.63 30.13 56.92
CA ASN A 73 31.83 29.01 56.00
C ASN A 73 30.56 28.23 55.60
N VAL A 74 29.43 28.91 55.47
CA VAL A 74 28.15 28.29 55.09
C VAL A 74 28.01 28.27 53.57
N THR A 75 27.92 27.06 53.01
CA THR A 75 27.77 26.85 51.57
C THR A 75 26.59 25.92 51.31
N SER A 76 25.75 26.31 50.34
CA SER A 76 24.72 25.44 49.80
C SER A 76 24.98 25.21 48.33
N ASN A 77 25.27 23.95 48.01
CA ASN A 77 25.53 23.52 46.65
C ASN A 77 24.32 22.72 46.16
N VAL A 78 23.60 23.27 45.18
CA VAL A 78 22.34 22.71 44.69
C VAL A 78 22.46 22.55 43.18
N ASN A 79 22.51 21.31 42.73
CA ASN A 79 22.73 20.93 41.33
C ASN A 79 21.54 20.10 40.80
N PRO A 80 20.37 20.73 40.60
CA PRO A 80 19.19 20.01 40.15
C PRO A 80 19.30 19.78 38.63
N SER A 81 18.96 18.58 38.17
CA SER A 81 19.03 18.20 36.76
C SER A 81 17.75 17.49 36.36
N ILE A 82 17.17 17.91 35.23
CA ILE A 82 16.07 17.21 34.56
C ILE A 82 16.56 16.78 33.19
N ASP A 83 16.59 15.47 32.98
CA ASP A 83 16.79 14.85 31.68
C ASP A 83 15.46 14.20 31.25
N ALA A 84 14.70 14.92 30.42
CA ALA A 84 13.43 14.43 29.91
C ALA A 84 13.56 14.13 28.42
N LYS A 85 13.30 12.89 28.02
CA LYS A 85 13.52 12.40 26.66
C LYS A 85 12.28 11.74 26.10
N ASN A 86 11.90 12.22 24.92
CA ASN A 86 10.91 11.61 24.04
C ASN A 86 11.70 10.90 22.95
N THR A 87 11.57 9.58 22.86
CA THR A 87 12.33 8.78 21.89
C THR A 87 11.39 7.83 21.19
N ILE A 88 11.39 7.89 19.86
CA ILE A 88 10.70 6.93 18.99
C ILE A 88 11.79 6.12 18.31
N ASN A 89 11.80 4.81 18.52
CA ASN A 89 12.64 3.90 17.79
C ASN A 89 11.76 3.08 16.84
N VAL A 90 12.05 3.15 15.54
CA VAL A 90 11.33 2.42 14.49
C VAL A 90 12.32 1.50 13.80
N SER A 91 12.07 0.19 13.83
CA SER A 91 12.88 -0.84 13.16
C SER A 91 12.05 -1.75 12.25
#